data_AF-A0A3B3T3A0-F1
#
_entry.id   AF-A0A3B3T3A0-F1
#
_cell.length_a   1.000
_cell.length_b   1.000
_cell.length_c   1.000
_cell.angle_alpha   90.00
_cell.angle_beta   90.00
_cell.angle_gamma   90.00
#
_symmetry.space_group_name_H-M   'P 1'
#
loop_
_entity.id
_entity.type
_entity.pdbx_description
1 polymer ?
#
loop_
_entity_poly.entity_id
_entity_poly.type
_entity_poly.pdbx_seq_one_letter_code
_entity_poly.pdbx_strand_id
1 'polypeptide(L)'
;MDKVSPPQTNTKDKSQSDQEDVAVVHDDHLRKLKALTEKLRLDIRKPSYLEWRAQLEAKSMKGLKGQEEQAGPKDKTLSSLRWPKRPLYGSAIIQDGSLSSGGLRGFGSIEEALIWVKKELTEMRVQDQQLARQLMRLRSDINKLKIEQTCSLHRKMLNDATFELEERDELSDLLCDFPVGTGFSLSAPLKVIGVTKMNINTRRFSLC
;
A
#
# COMPACT_ATOMS: atom_id res chain seq x y z
N MET A 1 -2.29 -7.20 -64.93
CA MET A 1 -1.66 -8.27 -64.12
C MET A 1 -0.30 -7.74 -63.72
N ASP A 2 -0.34 -6.95 -62.66
CA ASP A 2 0.66 -5.97 -62.28
C ASP A 2 1.84 -6.61 -61.54
N LYS A 3 3.06 -6.20 -61.88
CA LYS A 3 4.28 -6.54 -61.15
C LYS A 3 4.43 -5.57 -59.99
N VAL A 4 4.22 -6.03 -58.76
CA VAL A 4 4.52 -5.27 -57.55
C VAL A 4 5.84 -5.77 -56.96
N SER A 5 6.85 -4.90 -56.94
CA SER A 5 8.10 -5.08 -56.21
C SER A 5 7.91 -4.78 -54.72
N PRO A 6 8.58 -5.49 -53.81
CA PRO A 6 8.55 -5.18 -52.38
C PRO A 6 9.54 -4.05 -52.03
N PRO A 7 9.25 -3.20 -51.02
CA PRO A 7 10.16 -2.13 -50.61
C PRO A 7 11.26 -2.69 -49.70
N GLN A 8 12.51 -2.33 -50.00
CA GLN A 8 13.64 -2.52 -49.09
C GLN A 8 13.61 -1.41 -48.02
N THR A 9 13.39 -1.79 -46.76
CA THR A 9 13.56 -0.89 -45.61
C THR A 9 14.99 -0.98 -45.12
N ASN A 10 15.72 0.11 -45.32
CA ASN A 10 17.09 0.30 -44.85
C ASN A 10 17.03 0.72 -43.37
N THR A 11 17.21 -0.22 -42.45
CA THR A 11 17.33 0.07 -41.01
C THR A 11 18.79 0.38 -40.70
N LYS A 12 19.14 1.66 -40.81
CA LYS A 12 20.34 2.20 -40.16
C LYS A 12 19.86 3.24 -39.15
N ASP A 13 19.67 2.81 -37.90
CA ASP A 13 19.60 3.74 -36.80
C ASP A 13 20.54 3.35 -35.68
N LYS A 14 21.34 4.35 -35.34
CA LYS A 14 22.44 4.37 -34.41
C LYS A 14 21.92 5.04 -33.15
N SER A 15 21.65 4.28 -32.09
CA SER A 15 21.29 4.84 -30.78
C SER A 15 21.53 3.81 -29.67
N GLN A 16 22.80 3.44 -29.44
CA GLN A 16 23.29 2.95 -28.16
C GLN A 16 24.17 4.07 -27.58
N SER A 17 23.56 5.05 -26.92
CA SER A 17 24.30 6.09 -26.17
C SER A 17 23.44 6.84 -25.14
N ASP A 18 22.11 6.67 -25.11
CA ASP A 18 21.26 7.54 -24.27
C ASP A 18 20.85 6.92 -22.93
N GLN A 19 21.34 5.73 -22.59
CA GLN A 19 20.96 5.05 -21.35
C GLN A 19 21.86 5.40 -20.15
N GLU A 20 23.08 5.87 -20.39
CA GLU A 20 24.01 6.27 -19.31
C GLU A 20 23.74 7.70 -18.81
N ASP A 21 23.25 8.59 -19.67
CA ASP A 21 23.06 10.02 -19.34
C ASP A 21 21.83 10.25 -18.42
N VAL A 22 20.76 9.45 -18.61
CA VAL A 22 19.54 9.54 -17.80
C VAL A 22 19.77 9.09 -16.34
N ALA A 23 20.67 8.12 -16.13
CA ALA A 23 21.00 7.61 -14.80
C ALA A 23 21.77 8.64 -13.95
N VAL A 24 22.67 9.40 -14.57
CA VAL A 24 23.45 10.46 -13.91
C VAL A 24 22.54 11.62 -13.48
N VAL A 25 21.61 12.03 -14.34
CA VAL A 25 20.64 13.10 -14.03
C VAL A 25 19.71 12.71 -12.88
N HIS A 26 19.24 11.45 -12.84
CA HIS A 26 18.32 11.00 -11.79
C HIS A 26 18.97 10.95 -10.40
N ASP A 27 20.25 10.55 -10.34
CA ASP A 27 21.02 10.56 -9.09
C ASP A 27 21.25 11.99 -8.56
N ASP A 28 21.48 12.95 -9.46
CA ASP A 28 21.60 14.37 -9.08
C ASP A 28 20.32 14.96 -8.48
N HIS A 29 19.15 14.57 -8.99
CA HIS A 29 17.86 14.99 -8.40
C HIS A 29 17.65 14.38 -7.01
N LEU A 30 18.00 13.11 -6.81
CA LEU A 30 17.92 12.45 -5.52
C LEU A 30 18.87 13.06 -4.49
N ARG A 31 20.09 13.42 -4.89
CA ARG A 31 21.07 14.12 -4.03
C ARG A 31 20.56 15.50 -3.60
N LYS A 32 19.99 16.28 -4.53
CA LYS A 32 19.36 17.59 -4.22
C LYS A 32 18.21 17.45 -3.24
N LEU A 33 17.35 16.45 -3.42
CA LEU A 33 16.21 16.18 -2.53
C LEU A 33 16.68 15.78 -1.12
N LYS A 34 17.68 14.90 -1.01
CA LYS A 34 18.28 14.49 0.27
C LYS A 34 18.88 15.68 1.01
N ALA A 35 19.68 16.50 0.33
CA ALA A 35 20.27 17.70 0.91
C ALA A 35 19.22 18.70 1.40
N LEU A 36 18.12 18.88 0.65
CA LEU A 36 17.01 19.75 1.06
C LEU A 36 16.26 19.20 2.27
N THR A 37 16.04 17.90 2.31
CA THR A 37 15.36 17.21 3.42
C THR A 37 16.17 17.32 4.71
N GLU A 38 17.49 17.14 4.62
CA GLU A 38 18.43 17.31 5.73
C GLU A 38 18.51 18.78 6.18
N LYS A 39 18.62 19.72 5.24
CA LYS A 39 18.63 21.16 5.52
C LYS A 39 17.38 21.61 6.26
N LEU A 40 16.22 21.04 5.92
CA LEU A 40 14.94 21.34 6.55
C LEU A 40 14.67 20.49 7.80
N ARG A 41 15.56 19.56 8.17
CA ARG A 41 15.40 18.62 9.29
C ARG A 41 14.05 17.90 9.27
N LEU A 42 13.62 17.51 8.07
CA LEU A 42 12.36 16.79 7.91
C LEU A 42 12.57 15.35 8.36
N ASP A 43 11.82 14.94 9.37
CA ASP A 43 11.77 13.53 9.77
C ASP A 43 11.12 12.73 8.63
N ILE A 44 11.91 11.90 7.96
CA ILE A 44 11.44 11.01 6.88
C ILE A 44 10.56 9.88 7.45
N ARG A 45 10.58 9.70 8.77
CA ARG A 45 9.75 8.75 9.48
C ARG A 45 8.48 9.44 9.96
N LYS A 46 7.33 9.05 9.39
CA LYS A 46 6.03 9.41 9.93
C LYS A 46 5.87 8.75 11.31
N PRO A 47 5.71 9.50 12.41
CA PRO A 47 5.48 8.91 13.72
C PRO A 47 4.19 8.09 13.66
N SER A 48 4.17 6.97 14.37
CA SER A 48 2.94 6.17 14.48
C SER A 48 1.84 7.01 15.13
N TYR A 49 0.57 6.71 14.85
CA TYR A 49 -0.55 7.44 15.46
C TYR A 49 -0.46 7.48 17.00
N LEU A 50 0.00 6.37 17.60
CA LEU A 50 0.19 6.26 19.05
C LEU A 50 1.30 7.19 19.56
N GLU A 51 2.41 7.29 18.83
CA GLU A 51 3.54 8.15 19.16
C GLU A 51 3.17 9.64 19.03
N TRP A 52 2.44 10.00 17.97
CA TRP A 52 1.91 11.35 17.81
C TRP A 52 0.93 11.73 18.94
N ARG A 53 0.04 10.79 19.33
CA ARG A 53 -0.88 11.00 20.46
C ARG A 53 -0.12 11.17 21.78
N ALA A 54 0.87 10.33 22.04
CA ALA A 54 1.70 10.41 23.25
C ALA A 54 2.47 11.74 23.33
N GLN A 55 2.96 12.27 22.19
CA GLN A 55 3.61 13.58 22.15
C GLN A 55 2.65 14.74 22.49
N LEU A 56 1.39 14.66 22.06
CA LEU A 56 0.37 15.66 22.42
C LEU A 56 0.01 15.59 23.91
N GLU A 57 -0.14 14.39 24.45
CA GLU A 57 -0.39 14.17 25.88
C GLU A 57 0.80 14.66 26.73
N ALA A 58 2.04 14.36 26.32
CA ALA A 58 3.25 14.86 26.99
C ALA A 58 3.37 16.39 26.94
N LYS A 59 3.03 17.03 25.82
CA LYS A 59 3.01 18.50 25.70
C LYS A 59 1.92 19.12 26.58
N SER A 60 0.76 18.49 26.67
CA SER A 60 -0.32 18.89 27.59
C SER A 60 0.14 18.81 29.04
N MET A 61 0.77 17.69 29.44
CA MET A 61 1.28 17.47 30.80
C MET A 61 2.44 18.41 31.16
N LYS A 62 3.30 18.75 30.19
CA LYS A 62 4.41 19.69 30.38
C LYS A 62 3.92 21.14 30.52
N GLY A 63 2.75 21.46 29.99
CA GLY A 63 2.02 22.70 30.25
C GLY A 63 1.47 22.81 31.67
N LEU A 64 1.13 21.69 32.32
CA LEU A 64 0.72 21.67 33.74
C LEU A 64 1.92 21.76 34.71
N LYS A 65 3.06 21.16 34.37
CA LYS A 65 4.26 21.18 35.24
C LYS A 65 4.95 22.55 35.35
N GLY A 66 4.56 23.55 34.56
CA GLY A 66 5.03 24.93 34.69
C GLY A 66 4.27 25.75 35.75
N GLN A 67 3.26 25.15 36.40
CA GLN A 67 2.33 25.87 37.27
C GLN A 67 2.14 25.18 38.64
N GLU A 68 3.18 24.51 39.15
CA GLU A 68 3.13 23.77 40.42
C GLU A 68 4.31 24.12 41.33
N GLU A 69 4.52 25.41 41.56
CA GLU A 69 5.05 25.92 42.82
C GLU A 69 4.15 27.07 43.28
N GLN A 70 2.98 26.73 43.84
CA GLN A 70 2.43 27.28 45.10
C GLN A 70 0.95 26.86 45.32
N ALA A 71 0.80 25.92 46.27
CA ALA A 71 -0.27 25.73 47.27
C ALA A 71 -1.78 25.83 46.91
N GLY A 72 -2.51 24.75 47.23
CA GLY A 72 -3.87 24.83 47.81
C GLY A 72 -4.92 23.85 47.27
N PRO A 73 -5.56 22.99 48.10
CA PRO A 73 -6.46 21.92 47.66
C PRO A 73 -7.92 22.38 47.58
N LYS A 74 -8.60 22.17 46.44
CA LYS A 74 -10.08 22.16 46.36
C LYS A 74 -10.58 21.20 45.26
N ASP A 75 -11.44 20.28 45.68
CA ASP A 75 -12.31 19.48 44.82
C ASP A 75 -13.14 20.35 43.87
N LYS A 76 -13.32 19.86 42.62
CA LYS A 76 -14.58 19.87 41.85
C LYS A 76 -14.35 19.36 40.41
N THR A 77 -14.97 18.21 40.14
CA THR A 77 -15.80 17.90 38.96
C THR A 77 -15.22 18.13 37.55
N LEU A 78 -15.13 17.01 36.82
CA LEU A 78 -15.18 16.86 35.36
C LEU A 78 -15.83 18.04 34.62
N SER A 79 -15.04 18.74 33.79
CA SER A 79 -15.40 19.20 32.44
C SER A 79 -14.46 20.33 32.03
N SER A 80 -13.62 20.11 31.02
CA SER A 80 -13.42 21.06 29.92
C SER A 80 -12.30 20.54 29.02
N LEU A 81 -12.68 19.90 27.91
CA LEU A 81 -11.85 19.75 26.72
C LEU A 81 -11.52 21.15 26.19
N ARG A 82 -10.52 21.81 26.78
CA ARG A 82 -10.09 23.14 26.37
C ARG A 82 -8.98 23.00 25.35
N TRP A 83 -9.33 23.22 24.08
CA TRP A 83 -8.39 23.37 22.99
C TRP A 83 -7.45 24.55 23.30
N PRO A 84 -6.13 24.46 23.03
CA PRO A 84 -5.21 25.57 23.28
C PRO A 84 -5.51 26.71 22.32
N LYS A 85 -6.11 27.79 22.81
CA LYS A 85 -6.16 29.06 22.09
C LYS A 85 -4.73 29.60 21.97
N ARG A 86 -4.25 29.76 20.73
CA ARG A 86 -2.99 30.45 20.43
C ARG A 86 -3.07 31.90 20.95
N PRO A 87 -2.04 32.42 21.64
CA PRO A 87 -1.99 33.82 22.01
C PRO A 87 -1.52 34.62 20.80
N LEU A 88 -2.42 35.36 20.16
CA LEU A 88 -2.04 36.46 19.28
C LEU A 88 -1.91 37.71 20.15
N TYR A 89 -0.66 38.12 20.29
CA TYR A 89 -0.19 39.32 20.96
C TYR A 89 -0.76 40.57 20.28
N GLY A 90 -1.22 41.53 21.09
CA GLY A 90 -1.65 42.85 20.63
C GLY A 90 -2.81 43.43 21.45
N SER A 91 -2.62 43.59 22.76
CA SER A 91 -3.51 44.39 23.61
C SER A 91 -2.71 45.53 24.22
N ALA A 92 -3.14 46.77 23.96
CA ALA A 92 -3.18 47.83 24.97
C ALA A 92 -3.81 49.08 24.35
N ILE A 93 -5.13 49.22 24.43
CA ILE A 93 -5.79 50.49 24.79
C ILE A 93 -7.07 50.13 25.54
N ILE A 94 -7.05 50.34 26.86
CA ILE A 94 -8.26 50.49 27.66
C ILE A 94 -8.84 51.85 27.29
N GLN A 95 -10.05 51.88 26.73
CA GLN A 95 -10.89 53.06 26.88
C GLN A 95 -12.36 52.62 26.92
N ASP A 96 -12.94 52.82 28.11
CA ASP A 96 -14.38 52.81 28.36
C ASP A 96 -15.10 53.74 27.38
N GLY A 97 -16.28 53.31 26.95
CA GLY A 97 -17.27 54.17 26.31
C GLY A 97 -17.43 53.93 24.81
N SER A 98 -18.69 53.64 24.45
CA SER A 98 -19.23 53.54 23.09
C SER A 98 -19.13 52.16 22.46
N LEU A 99 -20.30 51.51 22.40
CA LEU A 99 -20.67 50.46 21.45
C LEU A 99 -20.54 51.03 20.02
N SER A 100 -19.32 51.29 19.56
CA SER A 100 -19.08 51.48 18.14
C SER A 100 -18.99 50.09 17.54
N SER A 101 -20.07 49.73 16.87
CA SER A 101 -20.18 48.68 15.86
C SER A 101 -19.06 48.84 14.83
N GLY A 102 -17.85 48.44 15.21
CA GLY A 102 -16.74 48.22 14.29
C GLY A 102 -17.10 46.96 13.51
N GLY A 103 -17.70 47.17 12.34
CA GLY A 103 -18.25 46.15 11.45
C GLY A 103 -17.41 44.88 11.44
N LEU A 104 -18.06 43.76 11.71
CA LEU A 104 -17.47 42.44 11.83
C LEU A 104 -16.86 42.02 10.50
N ARG A 105 -15.63 42.47 10.20
CA ARG A 105 -14.78 41.93 9.13
C ARG A 105 -15.57 41.54 7.85
N GLY A 106 -16.31 42.49 7.28
CA GLY A 106 -17.08 42.29 6.04
C GLY A 106 -18.54 41.80 6.18
N PHE A 107 -19.01 41.49 7.39
CA PHE A 107 -20.41 41.16 7.67
C PHE A 107 -21.13 42.36 8.31
N GLY A 108 -22.37 42.62 7.89
CA GLY A 108 -23.22 43.70 8.40
C GLY A 108 -23.77 43.41 9.80
N SER A 109 -23.81 42.15 10.24
CA SER A 109 -24.19 41.76 11.60
C SER A 109 -23.59 40.40 12.01
N ILE A 110 -23.60 40.11 13.33
CA ILE A 110 -23.22 38.77 13.86
C ILE A 110 -24.14 37.69 13.29
N GLU A 111 -25.44 37.96 13.14
CA GLU A 111 -26.40 36.97 12.64
C GLU A 111 -26.10 36.60 11.19
N GLU A 112 -25.73 37.57 10.37
CA GLU A 112 -25.31 37.33 8.97
C GLU A 112 -24.07 36.44 8.90
N ALA A 113 -23.07 36.67 9.76
CA ALA A 113 -21.89 35.81 9.85
C ALA A 113 -22.24 34.38 10.30
N LEU A 114 -23.17 34.23 11.25
CA LEU A 114 -23.64 32.91 11.72
C LEU A 114 -24.41 32.15 10.63
N ILE A 115 -25.27 32.83 9.87
CA ILE A 115 -25.98 32.25 8.73
C ILE A 115 -24.97 31.79 7.67
N TRP A 116 -23.96 32.62 7.37
CA TRP A 116 -22.90 32.26 6.43
C TRP A 116 -22.14 31.01 6.88
N VAL A 117 -21.67 30.94 8.12
CA VAL A 117 -20.96 29.77 8.65
C VAL A 117 -21.84 28.51 8.59
N LYS A 118 -23.13 28.63 8.92
CA LYS A 118 -24.07 27.50 8.81
C LYS A 118 -24.18 27.01 7.38
N LYS A 119 -24.33 27.92 6.41
CA LYS A 119 -24.39 27.60 4.98
C LYS A 119 -23.10 26.94 4.51
N GLU A 120 -21.96 27.52 4.81
CA GLU A 120 -20.64 26.99 4.46
C GLU A 120 -20.45 25.57 5.02
N LEU A 121 -20.81 25.35 6.29
CA LEU A 121 -20.69 24.03 6.91
C LEU A 121 -21.62 23.00 6.26
N THR A 122 -22.81 23.40 5.84
CA THR A 122 -23.69 22.50 5.08
C THR A 122 -23.13 22.16 3.70
N GLU A 123 -22.50 23.13 3.02
CA GLU A 123 -21.87 22.91 1.71
C GLU A 123 -20.65 21.99 1.81
N MET A 124 -19.76 22.24 2.76
CA MET A 124 -18.63 21.35 3.07
C MET A 124 -19.11 19.93 3.38
N ARG A 125 -20.20 19.79 4.15
CA ARG A 125 -20.77 18.48 4.47
C ARG A 125 -21.28 17.74 3.23
N VAL A 126 -21.90 18.44 2.28
CA VAL A 126 -22.36 17.84 1.02
C VAL A 126 -21.18 17.37 0.17
N GLN A 127 -20.12 18.18 0.09
CA GLN A 127 -18.88 17.83 -0.61
C GLN A 127 -18.23 16.57 -0.02
N ASP A 128 -18.09 16.50 1.31
CA ASP A 128 -17.54 15.32 1.99
C ASP A 128 -18.37 14.06 1.74
N GLN A 129 -19.70 14.18 1.74
CA GLN A 129 -20.58 13.06 1.41
C GLN A 129 -20.41 12.60 -0.04
N GLN A 130 -20.24 13.54 -0.99
CA GLN A 130 -19.98 13.20 -2.38
C GLN A 130 -18.62 12.49 -2.54
N LEU A 131 -17.58 13.00 -1.89
CA LEU A 131 -16.26 12.40 -1.91
C LEU A 131 -16.28 10.99 -1.29
N ALA A 132 -16.95 10.81 -0.15
CA ALA A 132 -17.11 9.50 0.48
C ALA A 132 -17.79 8.50 -0.47
N ARG A 133 -18.85 8.93 -1.19
CA ARG A 133 -19.51 8.09 -2.20
C ARG A 133 -18.56 7.71 -3.34
N GLN A 134 -17.74 8.66 -3.83
CA GLN A 134 -16.75 8.37 -4.87
C GLN A 134 -15.69 7.38 -4.39
N LEU A 135 -15.15 7.58 -3.19
CA LEU A 135 -14.15 6.67 -2.61
C LEU A 135 -14.70 5.26 -2.40
N MET A 136 -15.96 5.14 -1.96
CA MET A 136 -16.61 3.83 -1.82
C MET A 136 -16.76 3.11 -3.16
N ARG A 137 -17.11 3.82 -4.23
CA ARG A 137 -17.18 3.27 -5.60
C ARG A 137 -15.81 2.83 -6.11
N LEU A 138 -14.81 3.70 -5.99
CA LEU A 138 -13.44 3.36 -6.39
C LEU A 138 -12.91 2.15 -5.62
N ARG A 139 -13.19 2.07 -4.32
CA ARG A 139 -12.81 0.91 -3.50
C ARG A 139 -13.48 -0.37 -3.99
N SER A 140 -14.77 -0.35 -4.34
CA SER A 140 -15.45 -1.53 -4.89
C SER A 140 -14.88 -1.93 -6.24
N ASP A 141 -14.59 -0.97 -7.11
CA ASP A 141 -14.05 -1.22 -8.45
C ASP A 141 -12.65 -1.83 -8.38
N ILE A 142 -11.77 -1.27 -7.53
CA ILE A 142 -10.45 -1.82 -7.26
C ILE A 142 -10.57 -3.25 -6.73
N ASN A 143 -11.49 -3.51 -5.80
CA ASN A 143 -11.66 -4.85 -5.25
C ASN A 143 -12.13 -5.85 -6.32
N LYS A 144 -13.07 -5.44 -7.17
CA LYS A 144 -13.54 -6.24 -8.31
C LYS A 144 -12.39 -6.57 -9.26
N LEU A 145 -11.61 -5.56 -9.67
CA LEU A 145 -10.46 -5.75 -10.55
C LEU A 145 -9.39 -6.65 -9.93
N LYS A 146 -9.12 -6.53 -8.63
CA LYS A 146 -8.20 -7.43 -7.92
C LYS A 146 -8.69 -8.87 -7.93
N ILE A 147 -9.98 -9.11 -7.71
CA ILE A 147 -10.57 -10.45 -7.77
C ILE A 147 -10.42 -11.00 -9.20
N GLU A 148 -10.78 -10.22 -10.22
CA GLU A 148 -10.65 -10.60 -11.63
C GLU A 148 -9.20 -10.95 -12.00
N GLN A 149 -8.23 -10.14 -11.55
CA GLN A 149 -6.81 -10.40 -11.74
C GLN A 149 -6.38 -11.73 -11.11
N THR A 150 -6.76 -11.99 -9.85
CA THR A 150 -6.42 -13.24 -9.16
C THR A 150 -7.05 -14.45 -9.83
N CYS A 151 -8.31 -14.34 -10.28
CA CYS A 151 -8.99 -15.39 -11.03
C CYS A 151 -8.32 -15.67 -12.38
N SER A 152 -7.91 -14.62 -13.10
CA SER A 152 -7.20 -14.75 -14.37
C SER A 152 -5.85 -15.43 -14.20
N LEU A 153 -5.07 -15.01 -13.19
CA LEU A 153 -3.79 -15.64 -12.86
C LEU A 153 -3.98 -17.13 -12.52
N HIS A 154 -4.96 -17.44 -11.67
CA HIS A 154 -5.24 -18.82 -11.29
C HIS A 154 -5.66 -19.67 -12.50
N ARG A 155 -6.50 -19.14 -13.39
CA ARG A 155 -6.87 -19.82 -14.64
C ARG A 155 -5.64 -20.11 -15.50
N LYS A 156 -4.73 -19.14 -15.64
CA LYS A 156 -3.49 -19.36 -16.39
C LYS A 156 -2.66 -20.48 -15.77
N MET A 157 -2.47 -20.48 -14.45
CA MET A 157 -1.73 -21.55 -13.76
C MET A 157 -2.38 -22.93 -13.94
N LEU A 158 -3.71 -23.01 -13.90
CA LEU A 158 -4.43 -24.25 -14.17
C LEU A 158 -4.22 -24.71 -15.61
N ASN A 159 -4.33 -23.80 -16.58
CA ASN A 159 -4.10 -24.13 -17.99
C ASN A 159 -2.66 -24.60 -18.24
N ASP A 160 -1.67 -23.93 -17.63
CA ASP A 160 -0.26 -24.32 -17.73
C ASP A 160 -0.06 -25.74 -17.19
N ALA A 161 -0.63 -26.05 -16.01
CA ALA A 161 -0.55 -27.40 -15.42
C ALA A 161 -1.30 -28.46 -16.23
N THR A 162 -2.45 -28.12 -16.82
CA THR A 162 -3.19 -29.02 -17.72
C THR A 162 -2.37 -29.33 -18.96
N PHE A 163 -1.75 -28.31 -19.57
CA PHE A 163 -0.91 -28.48 -20.75
C PHE A 163 0.32 -29.35 -20.46
N GLU A 164 1.02 -29.13 -19.33
CA GLU A 164 2.13 -30.00 -18.91
C GLU A 164 1.70 -31.47 -18.70
N LEU A 165 0.46 -31.70 -18.28
CA LEU A 165 -0.09 -33.05 -18.09
C LEU A 165 -0.44 -33.70 -19.42
N GLU A 166 -1.07 -32.96 -20.33
CA GLU A 166 -1.37 -33.39 -21.71
C GLU A 166 -0.07 -33.73 -22.46
N GLU A 167 0.97 -32.89 -22.39
CA GLU A 167 2.28 -33.17 -22.99
C GLU A 167 2.89 -34.47 -22.44
N ARG A 168 2.76 -34.74 -21.15
CA ARG A 168 3.25 -36.00 -20.55
C ARG A 168 2.43 -37.21 -20.97
N ASP A 169 1.12 -37.06 -21.14
CA ASP A 169 0.23 -38.11 -21.62
C ASP A 169 0.54 -38.46 -23.08
N GLU A 170 0.67 -37.46 -23.96
CA GLU A 170 1.08 -37.62 -25.35
C GLU A 170 2.48 -38.27 -25.48
N LEU A 171 3.44 -37.84 -24.66
CA LEU A 171 4.77 -38.48 -24.60
C LEU A 171 4.71 -39.91 -24.06
N SER A 172 3.78 -40.21 -23.14
CA SER A 172 3.58 -41.56 -22.62
C SER A 172 2.95 -42.46 -23.66
N ASP A 173 1.98 -42.00 -24.44
CA ASP A 173 1.37 -42.74 -25.55
C ASP A 173 2.41 -43.09 -26.63
N LEU A 174 3.30 -42.15 -26.97
CA LEU A 174 4.44 -42.40 -27.88
C LEU A 174 5.45 -43.41 -27.32
N LEU A 175 5.61 -43.49 -25.99
CA LEU A 175 6.46 -44.49 -25.33
C LEU A 175 5.74 -45.85 -25.12
N CYS A 176 4.41 -45.88 -25.15
CA CYS A 176 3.58 -47.05 -24.89
C CYS A 176 3.42 -47.99 -26.09
N ASP A 177 3.78 -47.56 -27.30
CA ASP A 177 3.89 -48.44 -28.47
C ASP A 177 5.13 -49.37 -28.41
N PHE A 178 6.03 -49.15 -27.46
CA PHE A 178 7.07 -50.11 -27.11
C PHE A 178 6.63 -50.86 -25.86
N PRO A 179 6.61 -52.21 -25.84
CA PRO A 179 6.40 -52.90 -24.58
C PRO A 179 7.60 -52.53 -23.70
N VAL A 180 7.38 -51.64 -22.73
CA VAL A 180 8.34 -51.39 -21.65
C VAL A 180 8.37 -52.67 -20.82
N GLY A 181 9.12 -53.63 -21.34
CA GLY A 181 9.45 -54.87 -20.70
C GLY A 181 10.22 -54.55 -19.42
N THR A 182 9.49 -54.56 -18.32
CA THR A 182 9.98 -55.00 -17.01
C THR A 182 11.10 -54.15 -16.37
N GLY A 183 10.87 -52.83 -16.29
CA GLY A 183 11.65 -51.92 -15.45
C GLY A 183 11.32 -51.94 -13.94
N PHE A 184 10.31 -52.70 -13.48
CA PHE A 184 10.05 -52.93 -12.05
C PHE A 184 10.92 -54.06 -11.48
N SER A 185 12.19 -54.12 -11.88
CA SER A 185 13.14 -55.02 -11.26
C SER A 185 13.35 -54.57 -9.82
N LEU A 186 13.07 -55.46 -8.87
CA LEU A 186 13.62 -55.38 -7.53
C LEU A 186 15.07 -54.91 -7.62
N SER A 187 15.46 -53.96 -6.77
CA SER A 187 16.80 -53.38 -6.72
C SER A 187 17.85 -54.46 -6.99
N ALA A 188 18.76 -54.20 -7.94
CA ALA A 188 19.80 -55.10 -8.43
C ALA A 188 20.37 -56.13 -7.42
N PRO A 189 20.65 -55.79 -6.14
CA PRO A 189 21.14 -56.78 -5.17
C PRO A 189 20.23 -58.00 -4.92
N LEU A 190 18.89 -57.87 -4.98
CA LEU A 190 17.99 -58.98 -4.67
C LEU A 190 17.82 -59.98 -5.82
N LYS A 191 18.05 -59.52 -7.05
CA LYS A 191 17.97 -60.34 -8.27
C LYS A 191 19.13 -61.35 -8.34
N VAL A 192 20.31 -60.95 -7.87
CA VAL A 192 21.51 -61.81 -7.82
C VAL A 192 21.34 -62.96 -6.82
N ILE A 193 20.53 -62.76 -5.77
CA ILE A 193 20.26 -63.76 -4.72
C ILE A 193 19.02 -64.62 -5.07
N GLY A 194 18.39 -64.40 -6.23
CA GLY A 194 17.21 -65.16 -6.66
C GLY A 194 15.94 -64.84 -5.87
N VAL A 195 15.90 -63.72 -5.14
CA VAL A 195 14.74 -63.34 -4.33
C VAL A 195 13.73 -62.60 -5.20
N THR A 196 12.51 -63.14 -5.28
CA THR A 196 11.37 -62.53 -5.99
C THR A 196 10.38 -61.90 -4.99
N LYS A 197 9.46 -61.04 -5.46
CA LYS A 197 8.42 -60.44 -4.60
C LYS A 197 7.59 -61.49 -3.84
N MET A 198 7.39 -62.65 -4.45
CA MET A 198 6.66 -63.78 -3.87
C MET A 198 7.41 -64.40 -2.68
N ASN A 199 8.74 -64.45 -2.72
CA ASN A 199 9.58 -64.95 -1.63
C ASN A 199 9.53 -64.01 -0.41
N ILE A 200 9.52 -62.69 -0.63
CA ILE A 200 9.50 -61.69 0.45
C ILE A 200 8.11 -61.66 1.13
N ASN A 201 7.03 -61.66 0.35
CA ASN A 201 5.66 -61.58 0.90
C ASN A 201 5.25 -62.81 1.72
N THR A 202 5.89 -63.96 1.50
CA THR A 202 5.49 -65.22 2.17
C THR A 202 6.35 -65.55 3.39
N ARG A 203 7.39 -64.75 3.72
CA ARG A 203 8.30 -64.93 4.88
C ARG A 203 8.78 -66.39 5.10
N ARG A 204 8.96 -67.16 4.04
CA ARG A 204 9.44 -68.54 4.10
C ARG A 204 10.81 -68.62 3.47
N PHE A 205 11.84 -68.44 4.29
CA PHE A 205 13.18 -68.89 3.94
C PHE A 205 13.24 -70.38 4.24
N SER A 206 13.24 -71.23 3.22
CA SER A 206 13.71 -72.61 3.40
C SER A 206 15.23 -72.61 3.19
N LEU A 207 15.97 -72.81 4.28
CA LEU A 207 17.41 -73.04 4.21
C LEU A 207 17.66 -74.51 3.89
N CYS A 208 18.63 -74.77 3.00
CA CYS A 208 19.39 -76.02 2.99
C CYS A 208 20.62 -75.83 3.86
#